data_AF-A0A1V6IYR6-F1
#
_entry.id   AF-A0A1V6IYR6-F1
#
_cell.length_a   1.000
_cell.length_b   1.000
_cell.length_c   1.000
_cell.angle_alpha   90.00
_cell.angle_beta   90.00
_cell.angle_gamma   90.00
#
_symmetry.space_group_name_H-M   'P 1'
#
loop_
_entity.id
_entity.type
_entity.pdbx_description
1 polymer ?
#
loop_
_entity_poly.entity_id
_entity_poly.type
_entity_poly.pdbx_seq_one_letter_code
_entity_poly.pdbx_strand_id
1 'polypeptide(L)'
;MKKTLGTIVAAAAVVLLTATFGFAEYAATGAANFPYFQLGCLIIGGLLMVALKKKYEKMYTAEVVGAFALYTILMALFTNPVIDMVKIIVT
;
A
#
# COMPACT_ATOMS: atom_id res chain seq x y z
N MET A 1 18.15 -20.02 1.74
CA MET A 1 16.76 -20.04 2.25
C MET A 1 16.36 -18.79 3.06
N LYS A 2 17.22 -18.24 3.94
CA LYS A 2 16.90 -17.01 4.71
C LYS A 2 16.51 -15.79 3.84
N LYS A 3 17.13 -15.64 2.66
CA LYS A 3 16.80 -14.56 1.69
C LYS A 3 15.40 -14.71 1.08
N THR A 4 15.02 -15.92 0.71
CA THR A 4 13.68 -16.22 0.16
C THR A 4 12.58 -15.92 1.18
N LEU A 5 12.82 -16.25 2.45
CA LEU A 5 11.87 -15.96 3.53
C LEU A 5 11.64 -14.44 3.68
N GLY A 6 12.70 -13.63 3.64
CA GLY A 6 12.56 -12.17 3.70
C GLY A 6 11.76 -11.57 2.55
N THR A 7 11.96 -12.07 1.32
CA THR A 7 11.17 -11.62 0.16
C THR A 7 9.71 -12.07 0.25
N ILE A 8 9.44 -13.28 0.76
CA ILE A 8 8.07 -13.77 0.98
C ILE A 8 7.35 -12.90 2.01
N VAL A 9 8.00 -12.55 3.12
CA VAL A 9 7.42 -11.67 4.14
C VAL A 9 7.11 -10.29 3.57
N ALA A 10 8.03 -9.70 2.78
CA ALA A 10 7.77 -8.43 2.12
C ALA A 10 6.58 -8.50 1.15
N ALA A 11 6.49 -9.57 0.35
CA ALA A 11 5.37 -9.79 -0.57
C ALA A 11 4.04 -9.99 0.18
N ALA A 12 4.05 -10.72 1.29
CA ALA A 12 2.88 -10.91 2.15
C ALA A 12 2.42 -9.60 2.78
N ALA A 13 3.34 -8.72 3.18
CA ALA A 13 2.98 -7.39 3.69
C ALA A 13 2.35 -6.51 2.59
N VAL A 14 2.93 -6.50 1.38
CA VAL A 14 2.36 -5.80 0.22
C VAL A 14 0.94 -6.30 -0.09
N VAL A 15 0.82 -7.63 -0.15
CA VAL A 15 -0.37 -8.44 0.12
C VAL A 15 -1.49 -7.74 0.90
N LEU A 16 -1.28 -7.81 2.20
CA LEU A 16 -2.21 -7.43 3.24
C LEU A 16 -2.48 -5.94 3.28
N LEU A 17 -1.47 -5.09 3.04
CA LEU A 17 -1.64 -3.64 3.03
C LEU A 17 -2.51 -3.19 1.84
N THR A 18 -2.28 -3.76 0.65
CA THR A 18 -3.11 -3.46 -0.53
C THR A 18 -4.55 -3.95 -0.34
N ALA A 19 -4.72 -5.15 0.24
CA ALA A 19 -6.05 -5.66 0.57
C ALA A 19 -6.75 -4.78 1.61
N THR A 20 -6.05 -4.36 2.66
CA THR A 20 -6.59 -3.49 3.72
C THR A 20 -7.05 -2.15 3.14
N PHE A 21 -6.25 -1.54 2.27
CA PHE A 21 -6.65 -0.35 1.52
C PHE A 21 -7.96 -0.59 0.74
N GLY A 22 -8.01 -1.68 -0.03
CA GLY A 22 -9.21 -2.01 -0.81
C GLY A 22 -10.46 -2.21 0.04
N PHE A 23 -10.37 -2.92 1.17
CA PHE A 23 -11.51 -3.09 2.07
C PHE A 23 -11.95 -1.76 2.71
N ALA A 24 -11.00 -0.96 3.19
CA ALA A 24 -11.30 0.33 3.84
C ALA A 24 -11.97 1.32 2.87
N GLU A 25 -11.43 1.45 1.66
CA GLU A 25 -11.98 2.37 0.65
C GLU A 25 -13.34 1.89 0.14
N TYR A 26 -13.51 0.57 -0.09
CA TYR A 26 -14.82 0.04 -0.47
C TYR A 26 -15.88 0.31 0.61
N ALA A 27 -15.53 0.16 1.89
CA ALA A 27 -16.43 0.47 2.99
C ALA A 27 -16.77 1.97 3.08
N ALA A 28 -15.84 2.85 2.71
CA ALA A 28 -16.03 4.31 2.78
C ALA A 28 -16.76 4.90 1.56
N THR A 29 -16.50 4.41 0.35
CA THR A 29 -17.02 5.00 -0.90
C THR A 29 -18.08 4.16 -1.61
N GLY A 30 -18.14 2.86 -1.31
CA GLY A 30 -18.86 1.88 -2.13
C GLY A 30 -18.24 1.67 -3.51
N ALA A 31 -18.85 0.78 -4.31
CA ALA A 31 -18.33 0.34 -5.60
C ALA A 31 -18.26 1.43 -6.67
N ALA A 32 -19.20 2.38 -6.65
CA ALA A 32 -19.33 3.41 -7.69
C ALA A 32 -18.18 4.42 -7.69
N ASN A 33 -17.60 4.69 -6.51
CA ASN A 33 -16.58 5.72 -6.30
C ASN A 33 -15.25 5.13 -5.83
N PHE A 34 -15.03 3.84 -6.08
CA PHE A 34 -13.85 3.14 -5.60
C PHE A 34 -12.56 3.68 -6.26
N PRO A 35 -11.47 3.93 -5.50
CA PRO A 35 -10.24 4.54 -6.02
C PRO A 35 -9.35 3.53 -6.75
N TYR A 36 -9.76 3.12 -7.96
CA TYR A 36 -9.04 2.12 -8.78
C TYR A 36 -7.62 2.56 -9.17
N PHE A 37 -7.40 3.87 -9.37
CA PHE A 37 -6.08 4.37 -9.73
C PHE A 37 -5.08 4.17 -8.59
N GLN A 38 -5.45 4.56 -7.37
CA GLN A 38 -4.65 4.37 -6.16
C GLN A 38 -4.41 2.88 -5.88
N LEU A 39 -5.44 2.03 -6.07
CA LEU A 39 -5.27 0.57 -5.98
C LEU A 39 -4.23 0.06 -6.99
N GLY A 40 -4.31 0.50 -8.25
CA GLY A 40 -3.34 0.17 -9.28
C GLY A 40 -1.93 0.62 -8.92
N CYS A 41 -1.78 1.83 -8.40
CA CYS A 41 -0.52 2.36 -7.88
C CYS A 41 0.07 1.48 -6.76
N LEU A 42 -0.74 1.00 -5.82
CA LEU A 42 -0.29 0.09 -4.76
C LEU A 42 0.16 -1.26 -5.31
N ILE A 43 -0.56 -1.83 -6.28
CA ILE A 43 -0.18 -3.10 -6.92
C ILE A 43 1.18 -2.95 -7.61
N ILE A 44 1.34 -1.93 -8.47
CA ILE A 44 2.59 -1.72 -9.20
C ILE A 44 3.74 -1.34 -8.26
N GLY A 45 3.50 -0.43 -7.32
CA GLY A 45 4.48 -0.04 -6.31
C GLY A 45 4.92 -1.23 -5.46
N GLY A 46 3.98 -2.09 -5.07
CA GLY A 46 4.23 -3.29 -4.28
C GLY A 46 5.10 -4.31 -5.03
N LEU A 47 4.79 -4.55 -6.31
CA LEU A 47 5.60 -5.40 -7.18
C LEU A 47 7.03 -4.86 -7.32
N LEU A 48 7.17 -3.53 -7.46
CA LEU A 48 8.47 -2.86 -7.57
C LEU A 48 9.28 -3.03 -6.27
N MET A 49 8.64 -2.84 -5.11
CA MET A 49 9.29 -3.02 -3.79
C MET A 49 9.76 -4.46 -3.57
N VAL A 50 8.95 -5.46 -3.93
CA VAL A 50 9.34 -6.88 -3.86
C VAL A 50 10.48 -7.20 -4.83
N ALA A 51 10.45 -6.63 -6.03
CA ALA A 51 11.53 -6.77 -7.01
C ALA A 51 12.85 -6.18 -6.48
N LEU A 52 12.81 -5.00 -5.85
CA LEU A 52 13.97 -4.39 -5.19
C LEU A 52 14.49 -5.25 -4.04
N LYS A 53 13.61 -5.77 -3.17
CA LYS A 53 14.01 -6.66 -2.06
C LYS A 53 14.73 -7.92 -2.56
N LYS A 54 14.28 -8.46 -3.70
CA LYS A 54 14.89 -9.63 -4.36
C LYS A 54 16.23 -9.28 -4.98
N LYS A 55 16.37 -8.11 -5.60
CA LYS A 55 17.60 -7.66 -6.28
C LYS A 55 18.69 -7.24 -5.29
N TYR A 56 18.33 -6.53 -4.22
CA TYR A 56 19.28 -5.94 -3.27
C TYR A 56 19.30 -6.71 -1.95
N GLU A 57 20.33 -7.53 -1.77
CA GLU A 57 20.43 -8.45 -0.63
C GLU A 57 20.60 -7.75 0.73
N LYS A 58 21.22 -6.57 0.74
CA LYS A 58 21.46 -5.77 1.95
C LYS A 58 20.24 -4.98 2.42
N MET A 59 19.18 -4.90 1.61
CA MET A 59 17.96 -4.18 1.97
C MET A 59 17.19 -4.97 3.03
N TYR A 60 16.90 -4.36 4.18
CA TYR A 60 16.23 -5.05 5.28
C TYR A 60 14.74 -5.22 4.99
N THR A 61 14.18 -6.38 5.36
CA THR A 61 12.75 -6.65 5.15
C THR A 61 11.86 -5.62 5.85
N ALA A 62 12.22 -5.21 7.07
CA ALA A 62 11.47 -4.20 7.82
C ALA A 62 11.43 -2.84 7.11
N GLU A 63 12.52 -2.43 6.46
CA GLU A 63 12.56 -1.18 5.68
C GLU A 63 11.61 -1.24 4.48
N VAL A 64 11.59 -2.38 3.76
CA VAL A 64 10.69 -2.57 2.61
C VAL A 64 9.24 -2.54 3.04
N VAL A 65 8.90 -3.24 4.13
CA VAL A 65 7.55 -3.25 4.69
C VAL A 65 7.15 -1.86 5.18
N GLY A 66 8.02 -1.18 5.92
CA GLY A 66 7.76 0.17 6.43
C GLY A 66 7.59 1.20 5.31
N ALA A 67 8.45 1.15 4.30
CA ALA A 67 8.34 2.04 3.15
C ALA A 67 7.06 1.79 2.34
N PHE A 68 6.66 0.52 2.15
CA PHE A 68 5.39 0.22 1.49
C PHE A 68 4.18 0.65 2.34
N ALA A 69 4.23 0.49 3.66
CA ALA A 69 3.17 0.98 4.56
C ALA A 69 3.00 2.51 4.47
N LEU A 70 4.12 3.26 4.47
CA LEU A 70 4.08 4.71 4.26
C LEU A 70 3.54 5.08 2.89
N TYR A 71 3.89 4.31 1.84
CA TYR A 71 3.34 4.50 0.52
C TYR A 71 1.83 4.23 0.46
N THR A 72 1.33 3.20 1.17
CA THR A 72 -0.11 2.93 1.31
C THR A 72 -0.83 4.09 1.99
N ILE A 73 -0.28 4.63 3.08
CA ILE A 73 -0.84 5.81 3.74
C ILE A 73 -0.86 7.00 2.77
N LEU A 74 0.24 7.26 2.07
CA LEU A 74 0.31 8.32 1.08
C LEU A 74 -0.80 8.20 0.03
N MET A 75 -1.01 7.00 -0.53
CA MET A 75 -2.10 6.77 -1.49
C MET A 75 -3.48 7.01 -0.88
N ALA A 76 -3.70 6.59 0.37
CA ALA A 76 -4.96 6.80 1.09
C ALA A 76 -5.25 8.29 1.36
N LEU A 77 -4.24 9.11 1.62
CA LEU A 77 -4.43 10.55 1.86
C LEU A 77 -5.01 11.29 0.65
N PHE A 78 -4.84 10.74 -0.56
CA PHE A 78 -5.33 11.32 -1.81
C PHE A 78 -6.57 10.59 -2.35
N THR A 79 -7.36 9.94 -1.49
CA THR A 79 -8.69 9.41 -1.85
C THR A 79 -9.80 10.40 -1.47
N ASN A 80 -10.95 10.29 -2.14
CA ASN A 80 -12.09 11.16 -1.88
C ASN A 80 -12.55 11.15 -0.41
N PRO A 81 -12.68 9.99 0.28
CA PRO A 81 -13.07 9.96 1.69
C PRO A 81 -12.18 10.82 2.60
N VAL A 82 -10.86 10.75 2.41
CA VAL A 82 -9.93 11.49 3.26
C VAL A 82 -9.96 12.97 2.93
N ILE A 83 -10.00 13.32 1.64
CA ILE A 83 -10.11 14.72 1.20
C ILE A 83 -11.40 15.37 1.73
N ASP A 84 -12.52 14.65 1.67
CA ASP A 84 -13.79 15.17 2.15
C ASP A 84 -13.81 15.32 3.68
N MET A 85 -13.19 14.41 4.44
CA MET A 85 -12.96 14.62 5.88
C MET A 85 -12.13 15.86 6.16
N VAL A 86 -11.06 16.11 5.39
CA VAL A 86 -10.22 17.30 5.59
C VAL A 86 -11.02 18.58 5.34
N LYS A 87 -11.88 18.62 4.32
CA LYS A 87 -12.75 19.79 4.05
C LYS A 87 -13.64 20.12 5.24
N ILE A 88 -14.18 19.10 5.93
CA ILE A 88 -15.03 19.27 7.12
C ILE A 88 -14.25 19.86 8.30
N ILE A 89 -12.97 19.53 8.45
CA ILE A 89 -12.14 20.03 9.56
C ILE A 89 -11.70 21.49 9.34
N VAL A 90 -11.47 21.87 8.08
CA VAL A 90 -10.93 23.19 7.73
C VAL A 90 -12.02 24.25 7.55
N THR A 91 -13.28 23.85 7.44
CA THR A 91 -14.44 24.75 7.26
C THR A 91 -15.24 24.85 8.55
#